data_AF-A0A3A5SMU3-F1
#
_entry.id   AF-A0A3A5SMU3-F1
#
_cell.length_a   1.000
_cell.length_b   1.000
_cell.length_c   1.000
_cell.angle_alpha   90.00
_cell.angle_beta   90.00
_cell.angle_gamma   90.00
#
_symmetry.space_group_name_H-M   'P 1'
#
loop_
_entity.id
_entity.type
_entity.pdbx_description
1 polymer ?
#
loop_
_entity_poly.entity_id
_entity_poly.type
_entity_poly.pdbx_seq_one_letter_code
_entity_poly.pdbx_strand_id
1 'polypeptide(L)'
;MKYIIDSRYFDGTCLTSMSDDMHSDYGGETLEALREREKNPHLVAVSPGRMTQLVKRYTRALCKPFREITEERYYDLWECLPPARWKNGYFFVGEPYYGDLYPFCFRSQERFFMAERSIRLSDGELSRQIREHAERLNRRPALVKGTPEVRYMAWYRSDVAYIPYSFILDGKKRFFRNLATRTGVEFYDRSNRNELAALLRNLRGNDYEYCAFYSQKKDLFEFFDWLRQNKYTLEVQGDLFDFAPDRSYVDFHGNVREYSAVFHYRIYSRELFSHIINQLRTVKRYHA
;
A
#
# COMPACT_ATOMS: atom_id res chain seq x y z
N MET A 1 -30.69 16.88 -1.76
CA MET A 1 -29.22 17.02 -1.74
C MET A 1 -28.53 15.71 -2.08
N LYS A 2 -27.83 15.70 -3.22
CA LYS A 2 -26.95 14.62 -3.69
C LYS A 2 -25.54 15.15 -3.94
N TYR A 3 -24.57 14.26 -3.98
CA TYR A 3 -23.18 14.57 -4.34
C TYR A 3 -22.80 13.85 -5.63
N ILE A 4 -22.10 14.52 -6.53
CA ILE A 4 -21.64 13.92 -7.79
C ILE A 4 -20.21 13.42 -7.62
N ILE A 5 -19.99 12.13 -7.88
CA ILE A 5 -18.68 11.48 -7.78
C ILE A 5 -18.43 10.56 -8.98
N ASP A 6 -17.19 10.15 -9.18
CA ASP A 6 -16.88 9.00 -10.03
C ASP A 6 -17.27 7.70 -9.31
N SER A 7 -18.03 6.84 -9.98
CA SER A 7 -18.48 5.56 -9.41
C SER A 7 -17.36 4.51 -9.24
N ARG A 8 -16.23 4.68 -9.93
CA ARG A 8 -15.16 3.66 -9.99
C ARG A 8 -14.20 3.74 -8.80
N TYR A 9 -14.05 4.92 -8.21
CA TYR A 9 -13.13 5.18 -7.11
C TYR A 9 -13.60 6.40 -6.30
N PHE A 10 -13.06 6.57 -5.09
CA PHE A 10 -13.30 7.78 -4.31
C PHE A 10 -12.00 8.26 -3.67
N ASP A 11 -11.59 9.47 -4.02
CA ASP A 11 -10.34 10.11 -3.62
C ASP A 11 -10.54 11.20 -2.56
N GLY A 12 -11.69 11.19 -1.87
CA GLY A 12 -12.03 12.19 -0.87
C GLY A 12 -12.72 13.43 -1.41
N THR A 13 -12.92 13.52 -2.72
CA THR A 13 -13.56 14.67 -3.37
C THR A 13 -14.86 14.29 -4.06
N CYS A 14 -15.79 15.24 -4.11
CA CYS A 14 -16.93 15.20 -5.02
C CYS A 14 -16.79 16.34 -6.04
N LEU A 15 -17.28 16.11 -7.26
CA LEU A 15 -17.26 17.10 -8.32
C LEU A 15 -18.11 18.32 -7.98
N THR A 16 -19.33 18.07 -7.49
CA THR A 16 -20.31 19.08 -7.10
C THR A 16 -21.38 18.46 -6.20
N SER A 17 -22.27 19.28 -5.67
CA SER A 17 -23.52 18.87 -5.02
C SER A 17 -24.73 19.33 -5.83
N MET A 18 -25.87 18.69 -5.60
CA MET A 18 -27.17 19.06 -6.18
C MET A 18 -28.19 19.11 -5.07
N SER A 19 -28.53 20.32 -4.61
CA SER A 19 -29.48 20.52 -3.51
C SER A 19 -30.91 20.22 -3.91
N ASP A 20 -31.27 20.53 -5.16
CA ASP A 20 -32.56 20.25 -5.82
C ASP A 20 -32.64 18.86 -6.47
N ASP A 21 -31.61 18.04 -6.28
CA ASP A 21 -31.44 16.70 -6.86
C ASP A 21 -31.34 16.62 -8.39
N MET A 22 -31.28 17.76 -9.10
CA MET A 22 -31.27 17.84 -10.56
C MET A 22 -30.09 18.64 -11.12
N HIS A 23 -29.75 19.77 -10.51
CA HIS A 23 -28.77 20.73 -11.03
C HIS A 23 -27.60 20.92 -10.08
N SER A 24 -26.40 21.09 -10.64
CA SER A 24 -25.19 21.46 -9.93
C SER A 24 -25.40 22.77 -9.18
N ASP A 25 -25.15 22.78 -7.87
CA ASP A 25 -25.32 23.98 -7.02
C ASP A 25 -24.41 25.14 -7.46
N TYR A 26 -23.31 24.85 -8.15
CA TYR A 26 -22.31 25.84 -8.57
C TYR A 26 -22.36 26.21 -10.05
N GLY A 27 -23.03 25.43 -10.90
CA GLY A 27 -23.00 25.64 -12.35
C GLY A 27 -24.33 25.40 -13.07
N GLY A 28 -25.37 24.95 -12.37
CA GLY A 28 -26.70 24.73 -12.93
C GLY A 28 -26.81 23.55 -13.89
N GLU A 29 -25.74 22.79 -14.14
CA GLU A 29 -25.76 21.68 -15.09
C GLU A 29 -26.44 20.43 -14.51
N THR A 30 -27.12 19.67 -15.37
CA THR A 30 -27.63 18.34 -15.04
C THR A 30 -26.49 17.31 -14.96
N LEU A 31 -26.77 16.12 -14.43
CA LEU A 31 -25.78 15.04 -14.36
C LEU A 31 -25.28 14.62 -15.76
N GLU A 32 -26.16 14.59 -16.75
CA GLU A 32 -25.84 14.28 -18.15
C GLU A 32 -24.89 15.32 -18.74
N ALA A 33 -25.20 16.61 -18.55
CA ALA A 33 -24.32 17.69 -18.99
C ALA A 33 -22.95 17.65 -18.30
N LEU A 34 -22.90 17.30 -17.01
CA LEU A 34 -21.63 17.09 -16.29
C LEU A 34 -20.83 15.91 -16.88
N ARG A 35 -21.49 14.80 -17.25
CA ARG A 35 -20.80 13.65 -17.88
C ARG A 35 -20.17 14.01 -19.21
N GLU A 36 -20.87 14.81 -20.03
CA GLU A 36 -20.35 15.31 -21.31
C GLU A 36 -19.18 16.28 -21.10
N ARG A 37 -19.35 17.27 -20.21
CA ARG A 37 -18.35 18.29 -19.90
C ARG A 37 -17.06 17.68 -19.36
N GLU A 38 -17.17 16.78 -18.39
CA GLU A 38 -16.02 16.08 -17.78
C GLU A 38 -15.50 14.93 -18.64
N LYS A 39 -16.16 14.62 -19.76
CA LYS A 39 -15.89 13.44 -20.60
C LYS A 39 -15.82 12.15 -19.76
N ASN A 40 -16.70 12.03 -18.78
CA ASN A 40 -16.70 10.95 -17.81
C ASN A 40 -18.11 10.34 -17.65
N PRO A 41 -18.41 9.22 -18.34
CA PRO A 41 -19.72 8.58 -18.24
C PRO A 41 -19.98 7.96 -16.86
N HIS A 42 -18.94 7.80 -16.03
CA HIS A 42 -19.03 7.14 -14.73
C HIS A 42 -19.42 8.08 -13.58
N LEU A 43 -19.73 9.35 -13.86
CA LEU A 43 -20.26 10.25 -12.85
C LEU A 43 -21.65 9.78 -12.40
N VAL A 44 -21.85 9.74 -11.09
CA VAL A 44 -23.10 9.32 -10.45
C VAL A 44 -23.46 10.26 -9.32
N ALA A 45 -24.76 10.46 -9.11
CA ALA A 45 -25.28 11.15 -7.94
C ALA A 45 -25.44 10.17 -6.77
N VAL A 46 -24.87 10.49 -5.61
CA VAL A 46 -24.97 9.67 -4.40
C VAL A 46 -25.64 10.42 -3.25
N SER A 47 -26.34 9.69 -2.40
CA SER A 47 -26.98 10.26 -1.21
C SER A 47 -25.96 10.67 -0.14
N PRO A 48 -26.32 11.57 0.80
CA PRO A 48 -25.46 11.93 1.92
C PRO A 48 -25.01 10.73 2.75
N GLY A 49 -25.91 9.77 3.01
CA GLY A 49 -25.57 8.55 3.74
C GLY A 49 -24.53 7.68 3.00
N ARG A 50 -24.62 7.60 1.66
CA ARG A 50 -23.60 6.93 0.85
C ARG A 50 -22.27 7.69 0.87
N MET A 51 -22.31 9.02 0.81
CA MET A 51 -21.12 9.87 0.91
C MET A 51 -20.39 9.64 2.25
N THR A 52 -21.11 9.61 3.38
CA THR A 52 -20.52 9.30 4.70
C THR A 52 -19.79 7.95 4.71
N GLN A 53 -20.34 6.93 4.05
CA GLN A 53 -19.66 5.62 3.93
C GLN A 53 -18.38 5.69 3.10
N LEU A 54 -18.39 6.46 2.00
CA LEU A 54 -17.24 6.65 1.13
C LEU A 54 -16.13 7.41 1.85
N VAL A 55 -16.47 8.51 2.53
CA VAL A 55 -15.55 9.28 3.38
C VAL A 55 -14.94 8.37 4.45
N LYS A 56 -15.74 7.59 5.18
CA LYS A 56 -15.22 6.66 6.19
C LYS A 56 -14.23 5.63 5.61
N ARG A 57 -14.46 5.15 4.39
CA ARG A 57 -13.55 4.22 3.70
C ARG A 57 -12.28 4.93 3.23
N TYR A 58 -12.40 6.16 2.74
CA TYR A 58 -11.29 7.00 2.32
C TYR A 58 -10.38 7.34 3.50
N THR A 59 -10.94 7.77 4.63
CA THR A 59 -10.21 8.00 5.88
C THR A 59 -9.37 6.78 6.29
N ARG A 60 -9.91 5.56 6.16
CA ARG A 60 -9.13 4.33 6.42
C ARG A 60 -7.99 4.09 5.44
N ALA A 61 -8.13 4.54 4.19
CA ALA A 61 -7.05 4.48 3.20
C ALA A 61 -5.96 5.50 3.50
N LEU A 62 -6.28 6.64 4.13
CA LEU A 62 -5.29 7.61 4.56
C LEU A 62 -4.45 7.14 5.76
N CYS A 63 -4.96 6.24 6.60
CA CYS A 63 -4.20 5.63 7.69
C CYS A 63 -3.11 4.68 7.15
N LYS A 64 -1.92 5.22 6.86
CA LYS A 64 -0.74 4.45 6.44
C LYS A 64 -0.05 3.77 7.64
N PRO A 65 0.79 2.73 7.42
CA PRO A 65 1.68 2.21 8.45
C PRO A 65 2.62 3.29 9.00
N PHE A 66 3.20 3.03 10.16
CA PHE A 66 4.22 3.93 10.71
C PHE A 66 5.46 3.93 9.83
N ARG A 67 5.92 5.13 9.51
CA ARG A 67 7.20 5.37 8.85
C ARG A 67 8.15 6.04 9.83
N GLU A 68 9.42 5.70 9.70
CA GLU A 68 10.48 6.40 10.42
C GLU A 68 10.65 7.82 9.85
N ILE A 69 10.88 8.78 10.73
CA ILE A 69 11.19 10.16 10.41
C ILE A 69 12.48 10.56 11.12
N THR A 70 13.13 11.62 10.65
CA THR A 70 14.30 12.17 11.33
C THR A 70 13.92 12.79 12.67
N GLU A 71 14.90 12.90 13.56
CA GLU A 71 14.76 13.62 14.83
C GLU A 71 14.36 15.09 14.60
N GLU A 72 15.05 15.77 13.69
CA GLU A 72 14.72 17.14 13.26
C GLU A 72 13.25 17.26 12.88
N ARG A 73 12.76 16.36 12.00
CA ARG A 73 11.36 16.40 11.58
C ARG A 73 10.38 16.15 12.72
N TYR A 74 10.74 15.30 13.69
CA TYR A 74 9.90 15.04 14.86
C TYR A 74 9.74 16.30 15.72
N TYR A 75 10.83 17.01 15.98
CA TYR A 75 10.82 18.23 16.77
C TYR A 75 10.22 19.42 16.02
N ASP A 76 10.43 19.55 14.71
CA ASP A 76 9.73 20.54 13.88
C ASP A 76 8.22 20.45 14.05
N LEU A 77 7.68 19.23 14.03
CA LEU A 77 6.24 18.98 14.16
C LEU A 77 5.71 19.20 15.58
N TRP A 78 6.57 18.99 16.58
CA TRP A 78 6.26 19.25 17.98
C TRP A 78 6.18 20.74 18.29
N GLU A 79 7.08 21.53 17.67
CA GLU A 79 7.25 22.95 17.96
C GLU A 79 6.44 23.86 17.02
N CYS A 80 6.03 23.37 15.86
CA CYS A 80 5.29 24.17 14.87
C CYS A 80 3.99 24.75 15.44
N LEU A 81 3.20 23.93 16.16
CA LEU A 81 1.96 24.33 16.80
C LEU A 81 1.75 23.54 18.10
N PRO A 82 1.04 24.10 19.10
CA PRO A 82 0.66 23.35 20.29
C PRO A 82 0.00 22.00 19.91
N PRO A 83 0.50 20.87 20.42
CA PRO A 83 -0.04 19.56 20.07
C PRO A 83 -1.54 19.48 20.38
N ALA A 84 -2.32 18.93 19.44
CA ALA A 84 -3.77 18.76 19.64
C ALA A 84 -4.08 17.78 20.77
N ARG A 85 -3.15 16.83 21.02
CA ARG A 85 -3.15 15.91 22.15
C ARG A 85 -1.77 15.32 22.33
N TRP A 86 -1.30 15.17 23.55
CA TRP A 86 0.01 14.60 23.83
C TRP A 86 0.05 13.79 25.13
N LYS A 87 1.09 12.96 25.26
CA LYS A 87 1.47 12.26 26.49
C LYS A 87 2.98 12.00 26.44
N ASN A 88 3.58 11.61 27.55
CA ASN A 88 5.00 11.23 27.57
C ASN A 88 5.28 10.14 26.51
N GLY A 89 6.03 10.51 25.46
CA GLY A 89 6.46 9.61 24.39
C GLY A 89 5.69 9.68 23.07
N TYR A 90 4.56 10.41 22.99
CA TYR A 90 3.84 10.61 21.73
C TYR A 90 2.99 11.88 21.70
N PHE A 91 2.61 12.31 20.50
CA PHE A 91 1.67 13.41 20.30
C PHE A 91 0.95 13.35 18.96
N PHE A 92 -0.14 14.10 18.89
CA PHE A 92 -0.79 14.52 17.66
C PHE A 92 -0.40 15.97 17.39
N VAL A 93 0.01 16.26 16.16
CA VAL A 93 0.30 17.62 15.70
C VAL A 93 -0.95 18.51 15.89
N GLY A 94 -0.76 19.83 16.06
CA GLY A 94 -1.86 20.77 16.32
C GLY A 94 -2.94 20.83 15.23
N GLU A 95 -2.58 20.51 13.99
CA GLU A 95 -3.47 20.60 12.83
C GLU A 95 -3.89 19.23 12.27
N PRO A 96 -5.16 19.08 11.88
CA PRO A 96 -5.62 17.86 11.22
C PRO A 96 -5.04 17.77 9.81
N TYR A 97 -4.75 16.53 9.40
CA TYR A 97 -4.50 16.21 7.99
C TYR A 97 -5.81 16.09 7.20
N TYR A 98 -6.81 15.38 7.74
CA TYR A 98 -8.12 15.22 7.11
C TYR A 98 -9.19 14.82 8.13
N GLY A 99 -10.20 15.66 8.34
CA GLY A 99 -11.27 15.40 9.29
C GLY A 99 -10.72 15.20 10.71
N ASP A 100 -10.86 14.00 11.27
CA ASP A 100 -10.31 13.64 12.58
C ASP A 100 -8.95 12.94 12.51
N LEU A 101 -8.35 12.80 11.32
CA LEU A 101 -6.99 12.29 11.16
C LEU A 101 -5.98 13.40 11.36
N TYR A 102 -5.04 13.13 12.25
CA TYR A 102 -3.93 14.01 12.58
C TYR A 102 -2.62 13.26 12.35
N PRO A 103 -1.54 13.95 11.98
CA PRO A 103 -0.21 13.38 12.08
C PRO A 103 0.06 13.01 13.54
N PHE A 104 0.28 11.72 13.77
CA PHE A 104 0.61 11.14 15.07
C PHE A 104 2.07 10.74 15.07
N CYS A 105 2.80 11.28 16.03
CA CYS A 105 4.24 11.08 16.18
C CYS A 105 4.53 10.40 17.52
N PHE A 106 5.47 9.47 17.53
CA PHE A 106 5.98 8.88 18.77
C PHE A 106 7.46 8.57 18.67
N ARG A 107 8.10 8.49 19.83
CA ARG A 107 9.48 8.02 19.95
C ARG A 107 9.49 6.59 20.48
N SER A 108 10.32 5.74 19.89
CA SER A 108 10.59 4.40 20.41
C SER A 108 12.09 4.17 20.42
N GLN A 109 12.66 3.93 21.60
CA GLN A 109 14.11 3.94 21.82
C GLN A 109 14.71 5.28 21.35
N GLU A 110 15.61 5.24 20.36
CA GLU A 110 16.30 6.40 19.74
C GLU A 110 15.75 6.71 18.34
N ARG A 111 14.60 6.14 17.97
CA ARG A 111 13.99 6.31 16.65
C ARG A 111 12.65 7.04 16.75
N PHE A 112 12.32 7.78 15.71
CA PHE A 112 11.13 8.64 15.65
C PHE A 112 10.22 8.18 14.52
N PHE A 113 8.92 8.14 14.78
CA PHE A 113 7.96 7.59 13.83
C PHE A 113 6.74 8.48 13.68
N MET A 114 6.12 8.40 12.50
CA MET A 114 4.89 9.11 12.17
C MET A 114 3.89 8.19 11.45
N ALA A 115 2.60 8.38 11.71
CA ALA A 115 1.54 8.04 10.76
C ALA A 115 0.29 8.89 10.98
N GLU A 116 -0.61 8.89 10.00
CA GLU A 116 -1.94 9.50 10.14
C GLU A 116 -2.83 8.60 11.02
N ARG A 117 -3.33 9.15 12.12
CA ARG A 117 -4.20 8.43 13.07
C ARG A 117 -5.37 9.32 13.48
N SER A 118 -6.51 8.69 13.78
CA SER A 118 -7.63 9.43 14.34
C SER A 118 -7.28 9.94 15.73
N ILE A 119 -7.48 11.22 15.99
CA ILE A 119 -7.30 11.84 17.32
C ILE A 119 -8.26 11.23 18.36
N ARG A 120 -9.32 10.56 17.90
CA ARG A 120 -10.33 9.89 18.75
C ARG A 120 -9.87 8.53 19.28
N LEU A 121 -8.73 7.99 18.82
CA LEU A 121 -8.20 6.73 19.35
C LEU A 121 -7.91 6.84 20.85
N SER A 122 -8.25 5.80 21.60
CA SER A 122 -7.93 5.72 23.02
C SER A 122 -6.42 5.58 23.25
N ASP A 123 -5.94 5.99 24.43
CA ASP A 123 -4.54 5.78 24.83
C ASP A 123 -4.15 4.28 24.76
N GLY A 124 -5.09 3.38 25.06
CA GLY A 124 -4.88 1.93 24.99
C GLY A 124 -4.65 1.43 23.56
N GLU A 125 -5.42 1.93 22.59
CA GLU A 125 -5.24 1.60 21.17
C GLU A 125 -3.93 2.15 20.61
N LEU A 126 -3.57 3.39 20.95
CA LEU A 126 -2.31 4.00 20.52
C LEU A 126 -1.11 3.23 21.11
N SER A 127 -1.16 2.91 22.40
CA SER A 127 -0.12 2.13 23.06
C SER A 127 0.03 0.74 22.45
N ARG A 128 -1.09 0.09 22.09
CA ARG A 128 -1.07 -1.21 21.39
C ARG A 128 -0.37 -1.09 20.03
N GLN A 129 -0.72 -0.09 19.23
CA GLN A 129 -0.11 0.13 17.91
C GLN A 129 1.39 0.45 17.99
N ILE A 130 1.81 1.28 18.96
CA ILE A 130 3.23 1.57 19.21
C ILE A 130 3.99 0.28 19.56
N ARG A 131 3.45 -0.54 20.48
CA ARG A 131 4.09 -1.81 20.88
C ARG A 131 4.19 -2.78 19.70
N GLU A 132 3.10 -2.97 18.96
CA GLU A 132 3.08 -3.85 17.77
C GLU A 132 4.09 -3.39 16.72
N HIS A 133 4.26 -2.08 16.53
CA HIS A 133 5.29 -1.55 15.63
C HIS A 133 6.71 -1.80 16.16
N ALA A 134 6.96 -1.52 17.44
CA ALA A 134 8.26 -1.76 18.06
C ALA A 134 8.67 -3.25 18.02
N GLU A 135 7.72 -4.16 18.23
CA GLU A 135 7.93 -5.60 18.09
C GLU A 135 8.32 -5.98 16.65
N ARG A 136 7.71 -5.34 15.64
CA ARG A 136 8.02 -5.57 14.22
C ARG A 136 9.46 -5.17 13.87
N LEU A 137 9.91 -3.99 14.31
CA LEU A 137 11.26 -3.48 14.00
C LEU A 137 12.38 -4.38 14.53
N ASN A 138 12.11 -5.10 15.62
CA ASN A 138 13.06 -6.02 16.25
C ASN A 138 13.04 -7.43 15.63
N ARG A 139 12.19 -7.69 14.64
CA ARG A 139 12.11 -9.01 14.01
C ARG A 139 13.39 -9.33 13.25
N ARG A 140 13.91 -10.52 13.47
CA ARG A 140 15.03 -11.10 12.70
C ARG A 140 14.67 -12.51 12.20
N PRO A 141 13.75 -12.63 11.23
CA PRO A 141 13.37 -13.91 10.63
C PRO A 141 14.59 -14.69 10.11
N ALA A 142 14.64 -15.98 10.42
CA ALA A 142 15.69 -16.87 9.92
C ALA A 142 15.41 -17.24 8.46
N LEU A 143 16.43 -17.16 7.61
CA LEU A 143 16.36 -17.59 6.22
C LEU A 143 16.66 -19.08 6.12
N VAL A 144 15.84 -19.82 5.37
CA VAL A 144 15.93 -21.27 5.19
C VAL A 144 16.05 -21.58 3.70
N LYS A 145 17.04 -22.41 3.35
CA LYS A 145 17.20 -22.99 2.01
C LYS A 145 16.62 -24.40 2.04
N GLY A 146 15.75 -24.73 1.09
CA GLY A 146 15.27 -26.10 0.93
C GLY A 146 16.15 -26.91 -0.01
N THR A 147 15.77 -28.17 -0.20
CA THR A 147 16.44 -29.11 -1.09
C THR A 147 16.34 -28.61 -2.54
N PRO A 148 17.46 -28.55 -3.29
CA PRO A 148 17.43 -28.20 -4.70
C PRO A 148 16.63 -29.21 -5.53
N GLU A 149 15.81 -28.70 -6.42
CA GLU A 149 15.14 -29.50 -7.45
C GLU A 149 15.79 -29.25 -8.81
N VAL A 150 16.18 -30.32 -9.52
CA VAL A 150 16.82 -30.22 -10.83
C VAL A 150 15.79 -30.50 -11.92
N ARG A 151 15.67 -29.59 -12.89
CA ARG A 151 14.81 -29.76 -14.06
C ARG A 151 15.51 -29.26 -15.32
N TYR A 152 15.33 -29.98 -16.42
CA TYR A 152 15.78 -29.51 -17.73
C TYR A 152 15.02 -28.25 -18.14
N MET A 153 15.76 -27.21 -18.53
CA MET A 153 15.20 -25.93 -18.94
C MET A 153 15.61 -25.60 -20.36
N ALA A 154 14.65 -25.63 -21.30
CA ALA A 154 14.89 -25.44 -22.73
C ALA A 154 15.58 -24.10 -23.05
N TRP A 155 15.23 -23.02 -22.33
CA TRP A 155 15.82 -21.69 -22.51
C TRP A 155 17.31 -21.62 -22.16
N TYR A 156 17.76 -22.50 -21.26
CA TYR A 156 19.18 -22.66 -20.91
C TYR A 156 19.85 -23.82 -21.64
N ARG A 157 19.06 -24.70 -22.28
CA ARG A 157 19.53 -25.99 -22.85
C ARG A 157 20.34 -26.81 -21.87
N SER A 158 20.00 -26.75 -20.58
CA SER A 158 20.74 -27.37 -19.48
C SER A 158 19.80 -27.81 -18.35
N ASP A 159 20.27 -28.74 -17.52
CA ASP A 159 19.65 -29.08 -16.25
C ASP A 159 19.93 -27.99 -15.21
N VAL A 160 18.87 -27.31 -14.76
CA VAL A 160 18.95 -26.19 -13.82
C VAL A 160 18.50 -26.64 -12.45
N ALA A 161 19.29 -26.28 -11.44
CA ALA A 161 18.92 -26.48 -10.04
C ALA A 161 18.16 -25.27 -9.51
N TYR A 162 16.96 -25.51 -9.00
CA TYR A 162 16.11 -24.54 -8.33
C TYR A 162 16.16 -24.78 -6.82
N ILE A 163 16.79 -23.85 -6.09
CA ILE A 163 16.89 -23.92 -4.63
C ILE A 163 15.80 -23.05 -4.02
N PRO A 164 14.79 -23.60 -3.33
CA PRO A 164 13.74 -22.80 -2.72
C PRO A 164 14.26 -22.05 -1.50
N TYR A 165 14.09 -20.73 -1.50
CA TYR A 165 14.35 -19.87 -0.35
C TYR A 165 13.05 -19.58 0.38
N SER A 166 13.10 -19.64 1.70
CA SER A 166 11.98 -19.35 2.60
C SER A 166 12.50 -18.61 3.82
N PHE A 167 11.61 -18.02 4.61
CA PHE A 167 11.97 -17.46 5.92
C PHE A 167 10.97 -17.91 6.99
N ILE A 168 11.41 -17.93 8.24
CA ILE A 168 10.57 -18.27 9.38
C ILE A 168 10.12 -16.99 10.08
N LEU A 169 8.82 -16.72 10.03
CA LEU A 169 8.20 -15.59 10.70
C LEU A 169 7.09 -16.09 11.62
N ASP A 170 7.16 -15.72 12.90
CA ASP A 170 6.20 -16.15 13.94
C ASP A 170 6.03 -17.68 13.98
N GLY A 171 7.14 -18.41 13.90
CA GLY A 171 7.19 -19.89 13.88
C GLY A 171 6.71 -20.54 12.58
N LYS A 172 6.28 -19.75 11.57
CA LYS A 172 5.76 -20.27 10.30
C LYS A 172 6.76 -20.05 9.18
N LYS A 173 7.04 -21.12 8.42
CA LYS A 173 7.83 -21.05 7.19
C LYS A 173 7.00 -20.41 6.09
N ARG A 174 7.56 -19.40 5.41
CA ARG A 174 6.96 -18.70 4.27
C ARG A 174 7.87 -18.80 3.07
N PHE A 175 7.32 -19.27 1.95
CA PHE A 175 8.07 -19.34 0.71
C PHE A 175 8.38 -17.93 0.19
N PHE A 176 9.62 -17.72 -0.27
CA PHE A 176 10.05 -16.46 -0.85
C PHE A 176 10.21 -16.54 -2.36
N ARG A 177 11.20 -17.30 -2.84
CA ARG A 177 11.48 -17.50 -4.27
C ARG A 177 12.46 -18.67 -4.44
N ASN A 178 12.51 -19.25 -5.63
CA ASN A 178 13.60 -20.15 -6.02
C ASN A 178 14.82 -19.38 -6.53
N LEU A 179 16.02 -19.83 -6.18
CA LEU A 179 17.27 -19.47 -6.84
C LEU A 179 17.54 -20.47 -7.96
N ALA A 180 17.60 -20.00 -9.20
CA ALA A 180 18.09 -20.79 -10.32
C ALA A 180 19.61 -20.74 -10.39
N THR A 181 20.26 -21.91 -10.44
CA THR A 181 21.72 -22.07 -10.54
C THR A 181 22.06 -23.28 -11.40
N ARG A 182 23.33 -23.47 -11.77
CA ARG A 182 23.77 -24.53 -12.69
C ARG A 182 23.12 -24.36 -14.07
N THR A 183 22.93 -23.13 -14.50
CA THR A 183 22.32 -22.80 -15.79
C THR A 183 23.20 -23.14 -17.00
N GLY A 184 24.43 -23.62 -16.77
CA GLY A 184 25.42 -23.85 -17.81
C GLY A 184 26.16 -22.58 -18.25
N VAL A 185 25.74 -21.40 -17.76
CA VAL A 185 26.32 -20.10 -18.10
C VAL A 185 26.58 -19.31 -16.82
N GLU A 186 27.84 -19.03 -16.53
CA GLU A 186 28.25 -18.37 -15.27
C GLU A 186 27.60 -16.99 -15.08
N PHE A 187 27.41 -16.25 -16.18
CA PHE A 187 26.74 -14.95 -16.16
C PHE A 187 25.33 -15.02 -15.57
N TYR A 188 24.51 -15.98 -16.00
CA TYR A 188 23.14 -16.13 -15.51
C TYR A 188 23.12 -16.58 -14.04
N ASP A 189 23.98 -17.52 -13.65
CA ASP A 189 24.11 -17.93 -12.25
C ASP A 189 24.49 -16.76 -11.33
N ARG A 190 25.42 -15.91 -11.78
CA ARG A 190 25.83 -14.71 -11.04
C ARG A 190 24.69 -13.69 -10.96
N SER A 191 24.01 -13.44 -12.09
CA SER A 191 22.87 -12.52 -12.16
C SER A 191 21.72 -12.96 -11.23
N ASN A 192 21.33 -14.23 -11.26
CA ASN A 192 20.30 -14.79 -10.40
C ASN A 192 20.64 -14.65 -8.91
N ARG A 193 21.91 -14.86 -8.53
CA ARG A 193 22.37 -14.65 -7.14
C ARG A 193 22.29 -13.18 -6.74
N ASN A 194 22.67 -12.26 -7.63
CA ASN A 194 22.61 -10.82 -7.37
C ASN A 194 21.16 -10.33 -7.24
N GLU A 195 20.27 -10.81 -8.10
CA GLU A 195 18.83 -10.51 -8.04
C GLU A 195 18.24 -10.99 -6.72
N LEU A 196 18.50 -12.26 -6.34
CA LEU A 196 18.02 -12.79 -5.06
C LEU A 196 18.55 -11.97 -3.88
N ALA A 197 19.83 -11.59 -3.88
CA ALA A 197 20.41 -10.77 -2.83
C ALA A 197 19.74 -9.38 -2.76
N ALA A 198 19.44 -8.76 -3.90
CA ALA A 198 18.72 -7.49 -3.96
C ALA A 198 17.29 -7.61 -3.39
N LEU A 199 16.55 -8.66 -3.77
CA LEU A 199 15.21 -8.90 -3.27
C LEU A 199 15.19 -9.24 -1.77
N LEU A 200 16.18 -9.98 -1.27
CA LEU A 200 16.32 -10.24 0.18
C LEU A 200 16.61 -8.96 0.97
N ARG A 201 17.39 -8.02 0.41
CA ARG A 201 17.58 -6.69 1.03
C ARG A 201 16.28 -5.89 1.04
N ASN A 202 15.51 -5.92 -0.05
CA ASN A 202 14.20 -5.26 -0.12
C ASN A 202 13.22 -5.85 0.91
N LEU A 203 13.11 -7.18 0.99
CA LEU A 203 12.28 -7.88 1.99
C LEU A 203 12.67 -7.48 3.42
N ARG A 204 13.97 -7.40 3.72
CA ARG A 204 14.48 -6.96 5.03
C ARG A 204 14.16 -5.50 5.33
N GLY A 205 14.32 -4.61 4.34
CA GLY A 205 14.01 -3.19 4.48
C GLY A 205 12.51 -2.92 4.68
N ASN A 206 11.66 -3.85 4.25
CA ASN A 206 10.20 -3.81 4.41
C ASN A 206 9.72 -4.67 5.59
N ASP A 207 10.58 -4.95 6.58
CA ASP A 207 10.26 -5.72 7.79
C ASP A 207 9.59 -7.07 7.54
N TYR A 208 9.91 -7.70 6.41
CA TYR A 208 9.34 -8.98 5.94
C TYR A 208 7.82 -8.94 5.72
N GLU A 209 7.20 -7.76 5.61
CA GLU A 209 5.78 -7.62 5.30
C GLU A 209 5.49 -7.80 3.81
N TYR A 210 6.40 -7.35 2.95
CA TYR A 210 6.30 -7.52 1.50
C TYR A 210 7.65 -7.46 0.79
N CYS A 211 7.68 -7.89 -0.47
CA CYS A 211 8.81 -7.68 -1.37
C CYS A 211 8.32 -7.17 -2.72
N ALA A 212 8.96 -6.12 -3.23
CA ALA A 212 8.73 -5.59 -4.57
C ALA A 212 9.64 -6.31 -5.57
N PHE A 213 9.06 -7.13 -6.45
CA PHE A 213 9.80 -7.85 -7.49
C PHE A 213 10.11 -6.92 -8.66
N TYR A 214 9.09 -6.24 -9.15
CA TYR A 214 9.20 -5.23 -10.19
C TYR A 214 8.11 -4.19 -9.97
N SER A 215 8.46 -2.90 -10.08
CA SER A 215 7.53 -1.78 -10.07
C SER A 215 8.30 -0.50 -10.35
N GLN A 216 7.61 0.51 -10.90
CA GLN A 216 8.14 1.87 -10.99
C GLN A 216 8.44 2.48 -9.61
N LYS A 217 7.69 2.08 -8.58
CA LYS A 217 7.89 2.51 -7.18
C LYS A 217 8.11 1.29 -6.31
N LYS A 218 9.31 1.14 -5.74
CA LYS A 218 9.62 -0.01 -4.87
C LYS A 218 8.88 0.06 -3.55
N ASP A 219 8.70 1.27 -3.01
CA ASP A 219 7.81 1.47 -1.87
C ASP A 219 6.35 1.39 -2.32
N LEU A 220 5.60 0.54 -1.62
CA LEU A 220 4.21 0.24 -1.95
C LEU A 220 3.27 1.42 -1.71
N PHE A 221 3.55 2.27 -0.73
CA PHE A 221 2.70 3.44 -0.44
C PHE A 221 3.01 4.60 -1.38
N GLU A 222 4.28 4.79 -1.74
CA GLU A 222 4.68 5.70 -2.82
C GLU A 222 4.09 5.29 -4.16
N PHE A 223 3.94 3.98 -4.43
CA PHE A 223 3.23 3.49 -5.61
C PHE A 223 1.78 4.00 -5.65
N PHE A 224 1.05 3.87 -4.55
CA PHE A 224 -0.33 4.38 -4.48
C PHE A 224 -0.41 5.90 -4.54
N ASP A 225 0.53 6.62 -3.92
CA ASP A 225 0.62 8.07 -4.03
C ASP A 225 0.86 8.49 -5.49
N TRP A 226 1.78 7.81 -6.19
CA TRP A 226 2.07 8.04 -7.60
C TRP A 226 0.83 7.82 -8.49
N LEU A 227 0.07 6.75 -8.28
CA LEU A 227 -1.17 6.50 -9.03
C LEU A 227 -2.20 7.61 -8.82
N ARG A 228 -2.42 8.04 -7.57
CA ARG A 228 -3.39 9.08 -7.23
C ARG A 228 -3.01 10.44 -7.80
N GLN A 229 -1.77 10.87 -7.58
CA GLN A 229 -1.27 12.18 -8.02
C GLN A 229 -1.39 12.35 -9.54
N ASN A 230 -1.16 11.26 -10.29
CA ASN A 230 -1.25 11.27 -11.75
C ASN A 230 -2.62 10.82 -12.29
N LYS A 231 -3.58 10.50 -11.42
CA LYS A 231 -4.93 10.00 -11.76
C LYS A 231 -4.91 8.77 -12.68
N TYR A 232 -3.90 7.92 -12.53
CA TYR A 232 -3.68 6.72 -13.33
C TYR A 232 -4.63 5.58 -12.96
N THR A 233 -4.71 4.61 -13.88
CA THR A 233 -5.63 3.49 -13.86
C THR A 233 -4.86 2.18 -13.76
N LEU A 234 -5.23 1.37 -12.78
CA LEU A 234 -4.78 -0.01 -12.71
C LEU A 234 -5.56 -0.84 -13.72
N GLU A 235 -4.83 -1.45 -14.64
CA GLU A 235 -5.35 -2.44 -15.58
C GLU A 235 -5.25 -3.83 -14.95
N VAL A 236 -6.40 -4.49 -14.89
CA VAL A 236 -6.55 -5.83 -14.32
C VAL A 236 -6.77 -6.81 -15.47
N GLN A 237 -5.70 -7.51 -15.85
CA GLN A 237 -5.75 -8.64 -16.78
C GLN A 237 -5.78 -9.93 -15.94
N GLY A 238 -6.94 -10.57 -15.84
CA GLY A 238 -7.14 -11.70 -14.92
C GLY A 238 -7.35 -11.25 -13.47
N ASP A 239 -6.64 -11.88 -12.53
CA ASP A 239 -6.74 -11.57 -11.10
C ASP A 239 -5.67 -10.57 -10.66
N LEU A 240 -6.09 -9.53 -9.92
CA LEU A 240 -5.18 -8.56 -9.30
C LEU A 240 -4.41 -9.17 -8.11
N PHE A 241 -4.89 -10.31 -7.60
CA PHE A 241 -4.41 -10.96 -6.40
C PHE A 241 -4.34 -12.47 -6.57
N ASP A 242 -3.12 -13.01 -6.59
CA ASP A 242 -2.88 -14.46 -6.61
C ASP A 242 -2.48 -14.94 -5.22
N PHE A 243 -3.34 -15.73 -4.59
CA PHE A 243 -3.06 -16.30 -3.27
C PHE A 243 -2.24 -17.56 -3.39
N ALA A 244 -1.20 -17.68 -2.56
CA ALA A 244 -0.52 -18.95 -2.37
C ALA A 244 -1.52 -20.03 -1.94
N PRO A 245 -1.37 -21.31 -2.38
CA PRO A 245 -2.29 -22.38 -2.00
C PRO A 245 -2.45 -22.55 -0.48
N ASP A 246 -1.37 -22.30 0.28
CA ASP A 246 -1.34 -22.35 1.74
C ASP A 246 -1.71 -21.01 2.42
N ARG A 247 -2.05 -20.00 1.61
CA ARG A 247 -2.33 -18.62 2.03
C ARG A 247 -1.21 -17.96 2.83
N SER A 248 0.04 -18.40 2.65
CA SER A 248 1.21 -17.83 3.32
C SER A 248 1.62 -16.45 2.78
N TYR A 249 1.22 -16.13 1.55
CA TYR A 249 1.37 -14.83 0.91
C TYR A 249 0.28 -14.62 -0.15
N VAL A 250 0.19 -13.37 -0.64
CA VAL A 250 -0.59 -12.99 -1.82
C VAL A 250 0.29 -12.14 -2.74
N ASP A 251 0.28 -12.46 -4.03
CA ASP A 251 0.92 -11.64 -5.05
C ASP A 251 -0.06 -10.58 -5.53
N PHE A 252 0.29 -9.31 -5.35
CA PHE A 252 -0.40 -8.14 -5.88
C PHE A 252 0.34 -7.66 -7.13
N HIS A 253 -0.24 -7.87 -8.30
CA HIS A 253 0.42 -7.58 -9.57
C HIS A 253 -0.58 -7.12 -10.63
N GLY A 254 -0.06 -6.52 -11.71
CA GLY A 254 -0.86 -6.00 -12.81
C GLY A 254 -0.11 -4.95 -13.61
N ASN A 255 -0.88 -4.12 -14.33
CA ASN A 255 -0.35 -3.06 -15.17
C ASN A 255 -0.91 -1.69 -14.79
N VAL A 256 -0.11 -0.64 -14.98
CA VAL A 256 -0.60 0.74 -15.00
C VAL A 256 -0.87 1.13 -16.44
N ARG A 257 -2.15 1.31 -16.77
CA ARG A 257 -2.65 1.42 -18.15
C ARG A 257 -1.96 2.52 -18.95
N GLU A 258 -1.84 3.70 -18.37
CA GLU A 258 -1.35 4.90 -19.05
C GLU A 258 0.14 4.81 -19.41
N TYR A 259 0.89 3.97 -18.69
CA TYR A 259 2.34 3.82 -18.86
C TYR A 259 2.76 2.43 -19.38
N SER A 260 1.81 1.51 -19.54
CA SER A 260 2.09 0.08 -19.76
C SER A 260 3.15 -0.46 -18.78
N ALA A 261 3.11 0.03 -17.53
CA ALA A 261 4.11 -0.29 -16.52
C ALA A 261 3.62 -1.45 -15.65
N VAL A 262 4.32 -2.57 -15.78
CA VAL A 262 4.10 -3.81 -15.03
C VAL A 262 4.56 -3.62 -13.58
N PHE A 263 3.77 -4.11 -12.61
CA PHE A 263 4.14 -4.13 -11.18
C PHE A 263 3.83 -5.48 -10.53
N HIS A 264 4.60 -5.85 -9.51
CA HIS A 264 4.41 -7.04 -8.68
C HIS A 264 5.04 -6.87 -7.30
N TYR A 265 4.18 -7.02 -6.30
CA TYR A 265 4.51 -7.08 -4.90
C TYR A 265 4.03 -8.41 -4.33
N ARG A 266 4.88 -9.11 -3.59
CA ARG A 266 4.46 -10.26 -2.77
C ARG A 266 4.23 -9.81 -1.35
N ILE A 267 3.02 -10.00 -0.83
CA ILE A 267 2.59 -9.54 0.49
C ILE A 267 2.46 -10.73 1.45
N TYR A 268 3.15 -10.67 2.58
CA TYR A 268 3.12 -11.69 3.64
C TYR A 268 2.27 -11.27 4.85
N SER A 269 2.10 -9.96 5.04
CA SER A 269 1.34 -9.38 6.16
C SER A 269 -0.13 -9.21 5.83
N ARG A 270 -1.00 -9.80 6.66
CA ARG A 270 -2.46 -9.67 6.54
C ARG A 270 -2.93 -8.24 6.83
N GLU A 271 -2.24 -7.56 7.73
CA GLU A 271 -2.53 -6.16 8.06
C GLU A 271 -2.19 -5.28 6.86
N LEU A 272 -0.98 -5.43 6.29
CA LEU A 272 -0.58 -4.71 5.09
C LEU A 272 -1.54 -4.97 3.92
N PHE A 273 -1.96 -6.22 3.72
CA PHE A 273 -2.96 -6.54 2.70
C PHE A 273 -4.28 -5.79 2.92
N SER A 274 -4.73 -5.64 4.16
CA SER A 274 -5.92 -4.85 4.48
C SER A 274 -5.75 -3.37 4.15
N HIS A 275 -4.53 -2.82 4.34
CA HIS A 275 -4.21 -1.46 3.89
C HIS A 275 -4.27 -1.35 2.36
N ILE A 276 -3.70 -2.30 1.62
CA ILE A 276 -3.77 -2.34 0.14
C ILE A 276 -5.22 -2.33 -0.34
N ILE A 277 -6.10 -3.14 0.26
CA ILE A 277 -7.53 -3.16 -0.10
C ILE A 277 -8.19 -1.79 0.13
N ASN A 278 -7.80 -1.06 1.19
CA ASN A 278 -8.29 0.30 1.39
C ASN A 278 -7.71 1.27 0.34
N GLN A 279 -6.41 1.17 0.02
CA GLN A 279 -5.78 2.00 -1.01
C GLN A 279 -6.46 1.82 -2.38
N LEU A 280 -6.79 0.58 -2.76
CA LEU A 280 -7.45 0.24 -4.03
C LEU A 280 -8.82 0.89 -4.24
N ARG A 281 -9.48 1.33 -3.16
CA ARG A 281 -10.76 2.07 -3.26
C ARG A 281 -10.58 3.52 -3.70
N THR A 282 -9.34 4.01 -3.68
CA THR A 282 -8.97 5.41 -3.99
C THR A 282 -8.32 5.56 -5.36
N VAL A 283 -8.18 4.47 -6.11
CA VAL A 283 -7.55 4.46 -7.45
C VAL A 283 -8.49 3.86 -8.49
N LYS A 284 -8.39 4.36 -9.72
CA LYS A 284 -9.16 3.85 -10.86
C LYS A 284 -8.71 2.44 -11.19
N ARG A 285 -9.67 1.61 -11.59
CA ARG A 285 -9.44 0.25 -12.08
C ARG A 285 -10.18 0.05 -13.39
N TYR A 286 -9.53 -0.64 -14.31
CA TYR A 286 -10.08 -1.06 -15.59
C TYR A 286 -9.91 -2.57 -15.70
N HIS A 287 -11.03 -3.27 -15.86
CA HIS A 287 -11.02 -4.70 -16.18
C HIS A 287 -10.98 -4.81 -17.70
N ALA A 288 -9.88 -5.37 -18.21
CA ALA A 288 -9.68 -5.62 -19.64
C ALA A 288 -10.42 -6.89 -20.08
#